data_AF-A0A014NYD3-F1
#
_entry.id   AF-A0A014NYD3-F1
#
_cell.length_a   1.000
_cell.length_b   1.000
_cell.length_c   1.000
_cell.angle_alpha   90.00
_cell.angle_beta   90.00
_cell.angle_gamma   90.00
#
_symmetry.space_group_name_H-M   'P 1'
#
loop_
_entity.id
_entity.type
_entity.pdbx_description
1 polymer ?
#
loop_
_entity_poly.entity_id
_entity_poly.type
_entity_poly.pdbx_seq_one_letter_code
_entity_poly.pdbx_strand_id
1 'polypeptide(L)' 'MTFGLIAERTGRRAVKRRDTVEIRPVPEDVAQHLEVEVGTDSLVVINNYWDQHGEPTEFAIDYHGRERGLSIERDFPES' A
#
# COMPACT_ATOMS: atom_id res chain seq x y z
N MET A 1 11.28 3.27 4.97
CA MET A 1 10.25 2.28 5.32
C MET A 1 9.79 2.52 6.76
N THR A 2 8.51 2.80 6.94
CA THR A 2 7.89 3.21 8.23
C THR A 2 7.91 2.10 9.29
N PHE A 3 7.84 0.82 8.87
CA PHE A 3 7.73 -0.31 9.80
C PHE A 3 8.94 -0.51 10.72
N GLY A 4 10.16 -0.22 10.24
CA GLY A 4 11.36 -0.29 11.08
C GLY A 4 11.28 0.69 12.25
N LEU A 5 10.83 1.92 11.97
CA LEU A 5 10.67 2.96 12.98
C LEU A 5 9.52 2.66 13.95
N ILE A 6 8.39 2.12 13.46
CA ILE A 6 7.27 1.68 14.31
C ILE A 6 7.75 0.58 15.26
N ALA A 7 8.44 -0.44 14.74
CA ALA A 7 8.95 -1.54 15.54
C ALA A 7 9.97 -1.06 16.58
N GLU A 8 10.92 -0.21 16.19
CA GLU A 8 11.94 0.35 17.08
C GLU A 8 11.30 1.16 18.23
N ARG A 9 10.30 1.99 17.93
CA ARG A 9 9.71 2.89 18.94
C ARG A 9 8.63 2.25 19.80
N THR A 10 7.98 1.20 19.33
CA THR A 10 6.78 0.65 19.99
C THR A 10 6.89 -0.83 20.35
N GLY A 11 7.89 -1.54 19.84
CA GLY A 11 7.98 -3.00 19.92
C GLY A 11 6.94 -3.74 19.07
N ARG A 12 6.08 -3.03 18.32
CA ARG A 12 5.06 -3.60 17.44
C ARG A 12 5.66 -3.84 16.05
N ARG A 13 5.82 -5.11 15.67
CA ARG A 13 6.36 -5.51 14.37
C ARG A 13 5.20 -5.88 13.46
N ALA A 14 5.16 -5.33 12.24
CA ALA A 14 4.23 -5.82 11.23
C ALA A 14 4.60 -7.27 10.86
N VAL A 15 3.68 -8.21 11.10
CA VAL A 15 3.88 -9.66 10.84
C VAL A 15 2.98 -10.19 9.74
N LYS A 16 1.97 -9.42 9.34
CA LYS A 16 1.02 -9.79 8.30
C LYS A 16 0.71 -8.58 7.44
N ARG A 17 0.58 -8.85 6.14
CA ARG A 17 0.16 -7.88 5.13
C ARG A 17 -0.95 -8.48 4.28
N ARG A 18 -1.91 -7.67 3.86
CA ARG A 18 -2.85 -7.98 2.78
C ARG A 18 -2.79 -6.86 1.77
N ASP A 19 -2.60 -7.25 0.52
CA ASP A 19 -2.67 -6.38 -0.64
C ASP A 19 -3.96 -6.63 -1.37
N THR A 20 -4.71 -5.57 -1.59
CA THR A 20 -5.85 -5.55 -2.51
C THR A 20 -5.47 -4.69 -3.70
N VAL A 21 -5.56 -5.26 -4.90
CA VAL A 21 -5.20 -4.60 -6.15
C VAL A 21 -6.45 -4.47 -7.00
N GLU A 22 -6.82 -3.26 -7.36
CA GLU A 22 -8.06 -2.94 -8.07
C GLU A 22 -7.83 -1.83 -9.10
N ILE A 23 -8.69 -1.75 -10.11
CA ILE A 23 -8.79 -0.56 -10.96
C ILE A 23 -9.87 0.34 -10.38
N ARG A 24 -9.55 1.60 -10.11
CA ARG A 24 -10.51 2.59 -9.58
C ARG A 24 -10.34 3.95 -10.25
N PRO A 25 -11.42 4.75 -10.35
CA PRO A 25 -11.31 6.13 -10.79
C PRO A 25 -10.47 6.96 -9.80
N VAL A 26 -9.59 7.80 -10.34
CA VAL A 26 -8.76 8.72 -9.55
C VAL A 26 -9.63 9.84 -8.94
N PRO A 27 -9.56 10.07 -7.61
CA PRO A 27 -10.31 11.13 -6.96
C PRO A 27 -9.68 12.51 -7.21
N GLU A 28 -10.45 13.58 -6.95
CA GLU A 28 -10.07 14.96 -7.24
C GLU A 28 -8.77 15.40 -6.58
N ASP A 29 -8.57 15.03 -5.32
CA ASP A 29 -7.39 15.36 -4.50
C ASP A 29 -6.12 14.61 -4.92
N VAL A 30 -6.24 13.56 -5.73
CA VAL A 30 -5.10 12.77 -6.24
C VAL A 30 -4.79 13.11 -7.71
N ALA A 31 -5.79 13.50 -8.50
CA ALA A 31 -5.68 13.72 -9.93
C ALA A 31 -4.55 14.69 -10.31
N GLN A 32 -4.43 15.80 -9.60
CA GLN A 32 -3.37 16.79 -9.84
C GLN A 32 -1.96 16.21 -9.61
N HIS A 33 -1.79 15.33 -8.61
CA HIS A 33 -0.50 14.71 -8.30
C HIS A 33 -0.07 13.65 -9.31
N LEU A 34 -1.04 13.07 -10.02
CA LEU A 34 -0.80 12.07 -11.06
C LEU A 34 -0.77 12.66 -12.47
N GLU A 35 -1.05 13.96 -12.62
CA GLU A 35 -1.14 14.65 -13.92
C GLU A 35 -2.18 14.00 -14.86
N VAL A 36 -3.31 13.59 -14.29
CA VAL A 36 -4.44 12.99 -15.02
C VAL A 36 -5.75 13.72 -14.72
N GLU A 37 -6.77 13.49 -15.55
CA GLU A 37 -8.12 13.98 -15.28
C GLU A 37 -8.78 13.21 -14.13
N VAL A 38 -9.59 13.90 -13.32
CA VAL A 38 -10.44 13.28 -12.30
C VAL A 38 -11.31 12.21 -12.94
N GLY A 39 -11.41 11.05 -12.30
CA GLY A 39 -12.19 9.92 -12.82
C GLY A 39 -11.44 9.02 -13.80
N THR A 40 -10.21 9.38 -14.22
CA THR A 40 -9.36 8.48 -15.00
C THR A 40 -9.12 7.17 -14.24
N ASP A 41 -9.26 6.03 -14.89
CA ASP A 41 -8.95 4.73 -14.29
C ASP A 41 -7.45 4.62 -13.95
N SER A 42 -7.17 4.21 -12.71
CA SER A 42 -5.82 3.96 -12.22
C SER A 42 -5.77 2.59 -11.54
N LEU A 43 -4.59 1.97 -11.60
CA LEU A 43 -4.29 0.82 -10.76
C LEU A 43 -4.10 1.31 -9.32
N VAL A 44 -4.88 0.77 -8.40
CA VAL A 44 -4.87 1.12 -6.98
C VAL A 44 -4.45 -0.08 -6.16
N VAL A 45 -3.52 0.18 -5.25
CA VAL A 45 -3.04 -0.80 -4.27
C VAL A 45 -3.46 -0.36 -2.89
N ILE A 46 -4.14 -1.24 -2.17
CA ILE A 46 -4.57 -1.01 -0.80
C ILE A 46 -3.82 -1.99 0.08
N ASN A 47 -3.00 -1.46 0.99
CA ASN A 47 -2.23 -2.27 1.91
C ASN A 47 -2.83 -2.18 3.32
N ASN A 48 -2.99 -3.34 3.94
CA ASN A 48 -3.34 -3.45 5.34
C ASN A 48 -2.23 -4.24 6.05
N TYR A 49 -1.73 -3.71 7.16
CA TYR A 49 -0.69 -4.34 7.96
C TYR A 49 -1.17 -4.58 9.38
N TRP A 50 -0.76 -5.72 9.95
CA TRP A 50 -1.08 -6.08 11.34
C TRP A 50 0.17 -6.50 12.10
N ASP A 51 0.20 -6.19 13.40
CA ASP A 51 1.29 -6.58 14.29
C ASP A 51 1.14 -8.01 14.84
N GLN A 52 2.11 -8.41 15.67
CA GLN A 52 2.13 -9.71 16.34
C GLN A 52 0.91 -9.99 17.27
N HIS A 53 0.15 -8.96 17.64
CA HIS A 53 -1.06 -9.08 18.45
C HIS A 53 -2.33 -9.12 17.59
N GLY A 54 -2.20 -9.01 16.27
CA GLY A 54 -3.31 -8.93 15.33
C GLY A 54 -3.91 -7.53 15.20
N GLU A 55 -3.27 -6.51 15.79
CA GLU A 55 -3.75 -5.13 15.74
C GLU A 55 -3.25 -4.43 14.47
N PRO A 56 -4.10 -3.62 13.80
CA PRO A 56 -3.67 -2.83 12.66
C PRO A 56 -2.50 -1.90 13.01
N THR A 57 -1.49 -1.85 12.14
CA THR A 57 -0.34 -0.93 12.27
C THR A 57 -0.34 0.15 11.21
N GLU A 58 -0.77 -0.18 9.98
CA GLU A 58 -0.79 0.75 8.85
C GLU A 58 -1.90 0.37 7.86
N PHE A 59 -2.52 1.41 7.29
CA PHE A 59 -3.45 1.34 6.18
C PHE A 59 -3.03 2.37 5.14
N ALA A 60 -2.81 1.92 3.90
CA ALA A 60 -2.39 2.78 2.79
C ALA A 60 -3.21 2.50 1.54
N ILE A 61 -3.46 3.56 0.76
CA ILE A 61 -4.07 3.51 -0.56
C ILE A 61 -3.13 4.25 -1.51
N ASP A 62 -2.54 3.52 -2.44
CA ASP A 62 -1.62 4.04 -3.44
C ASP A 62 -2.28 4.03 -4.82
N TYR A 63 -2.31 5.18 -5.48
CA TYR A 63 -2.73 5.31 -6.87
C TYR A 63 -1.49 5.34 -7.78
N HIS A 64 -1.47 4.48 -8.80
CA HIS A 64 -0.36 4.42 -9.74
C HIS A 64 -0.63 5.27 -10.97
N GLY A 65 0.36 6.10 -11.33
CA GLY A 65 0.33 6.87 -12.57
C GLY A 65 0.18 5.97 -13.80
N ARG A 66 -0.44 6.52 -14.84
CA ARG A 66 -0.65 5.81 -16.12
C ARG A 66 0.68 5.27 -16.64
N GLU A 67 0.66 4.04 -17.16
CA GLU A 67 1.83 3.31 -17.69
C GLU A 67 2.86 2.84 -16.66
N ARG A 68 2.65 3.08 -15.35
CA ARG A 68 3.49 2.51 -14.30
C ARG A 68 2.97 1.13 -13.90
N GLY A 69 3.79 0.11 -14.05
CA GLY A 69 3.49 -1.23 -13.55
C GLY A 69 3.64 -1.33 -12.03
N LEU A 70 2.83 -2.19 -11.42
CA LEU A 70 3.05 -2.67 -10.05
C LEU A 70 3.97 -3.88 -10.09
N SER A 71 5.10 -3.80 -9.39
CA SER A 71 5.96 -4.95 -9.12
C SER A 71 5.99 -5.21 -7.63
N ILE A 72 5.77 -6.46 -7.22
CA ILE A 72 5.84 -6.88 -5.82
C ILE A 72 6.88 -7.99 -5.74
N GLU A 73 7.99 -7.69 -5.09
CA GLU A 73 9.03 -8.66 -4.74
C GLU A 73 8.78 -9.16 -3.31
N ARG A 74 8.87 -10.47 -3.11
CA ARG A 74 8.71 -11.11 -1.80
C ARG A 74 9.74 -12.21 -1.66
N ASP A 75 10.44 -12.20 -0.53
CA ASP A 75 11.18 -13.37 -0.08
C ASP A 75 10.16 -14.45 0.31
N PHE A 76 10.31 -15.65 -0.25
CA PHE A 76 9.59 -16.82 0.23
C PHE A 76 10.46 -17.52 1.28
N PRO A 77 9.95 -17.82 2.49
CA PRO A 77 10.70 -18.66 3.41
C PRO A 77 10.94 -20.04 2.79
N GLU A 78 12.14 -20.58 2.95
CA GLU A 78 12.40 -22.00 2.65
C GLU A 78 11.43 -22.84 3.50
N SER A 79 10.74 -23.77 2.83
CA SER A 79 9.70 -24.63 3.40
C SER A 79 10.22 -25.59 4.46
#